data_AF-A0A344U2M6-F1
#
_entry.id   AF-A0A344U2M6-F1
#
_cell.length_a   1.000
_cell.length_b   1.000
_cell.length_c   1.000
_cell.angle_alpha   90.00
_cell.angle_beta   90.00
_cell.angle_gamma   90.00
#
_symmetry.space_group_name_H-M   'P 1'
#
loop_
_entity.id
_entity.type
_entity.pdbx_description
1 polymer ?
#
loop_
_entity_poly.entity_id
_entity_poly.type
_entity_poly.pdbx_seq_one_letter_code
_entity_poly.pdbx_strand_id
1 'polypeptide(L)'
;MLRDPDPVMAESAVVTHLDRRAVRLLHSDGFADWAAAMSAAVAGRAFAAGRLREWVLLKAVVRGEPWSAEELARASDWCQRTAVRSPVPPEALVLLAGAARTRLVRNGAAQRLRRASATA
;
A
#
# COMPACT_ATOMS: atom_id res chain seq x y z
N MET A 1 -28.99 15.67 -21.38
CA MET A 1 -28.59 14.26 -21.25
C MET A 1 -27.51 14.17 -20.18
N LEU A 2 -27.78 13.42 -19.11
CA LEU A 2 -26.86 13.14 -18.02
C LEU A 2 -25.67 12.36 -18.62
N ARG A 3 -24.45 12.89 -18.51
CA ARG A 3 -23.24 12.18 -18.94
C ARG A 3 -23.13 10.93 -18.07
N ASP A 4 -23.16 9.77 -18.72
CA ASP A 4 -22.81 8.49 -18.12
C ASP A 4 -21.47 8.67 -17.41
N PRO A 5 -21.34 8.37 -16.10
CA PRO A 5 -20.06 8.49 -15.43
C PRO A 5 -19.05 7.57 -16.13
N ASP A 6 -18.02 8.19 -16.72
CA ASP A 6 -16.89 7.49 -17.33
C ASP A 6 -16.43 6.37 -16.37
N PRO A 7 -16.45 5.10 -16.80
CA PRO A 7 -16.04 3.97 -15.97
C PRO A 7 -14.69 4.19 -15.27
N VAL A 8 -13.77 4.94 -15.89
CA VAL A 8 -12.46 5.32 -15.33
C VAL A 8 -12.61 6.30 -14.16
N MET A 9 -13.52 7.27 -14.27
CA MET A 9 -13.84 8.20 -13.18
C MET A 9 -14.51 7.48 -12.01
N ALA A 10 -15.42 6.54 -12.30
CA ALA A 10 -16.06 5.72 -11.28
C ALA A 10 -15.03 4.86 -10.52
N GLU A 11 -14.10 4.23 -11.24
CA GLU A 11 -13.03 3.43 -10.62
C GLU A 11 -12.04 4.28 -9.81
N SER A 12 -11.69 5.47 -10.31
CA SER A 12 -10.83 6.42 -9.59
C SER A 12 -11.48 6.90 -8.29
N ALA A 13 -12.79 7.14 -8.29
CA ALA A 13 -13.53 7.53 -7.09
C ALA A 13 -13.56 6.41 -6.05
N VAL A 14 -13.77 5.16 -6.47
CA VAL A 14 -13.72 3.98 -5.60
C VAL A 14 -12.34 3.82 -4.95
N VAL A 15 -11.28 3.87 -5.75
CA VAL A 15 -9.90 3.76 -5.24
C VAL A 15 -9.55 4.90 -4.30
N THR A 16 -9.96 6.12 -4.64
CA THR A 16 -9.75 7.29 -3.76
C THR A 16 -10.46 7.13 -2.43
N HIS A 17 -11.70 6.61 -2.43
CA HIS A 17 -12.44 6.34 -1.20
C HIS A 17 -11.73 5.26 -0.37
N LEU A 18 -11.31 4.16 -1.02
CA LEU A 18 -10.58 3.06 -0.41
C LEU A 18 -9.29 3.55 0.24
N ASP A 19 -8.45 4.29 -0.49
CA ASP A 19 -7.18 4.83 0.00
C ASP A 19 -7.40 5.71 1.24
N ARG A 20 -8.36 6.63 1.19
CA ARG A 20 -8.66 7.51 2.32
C ARG A 20 -9.10 6.73 3.56
N ARG A 21 -9.90 5.68 3.39
CA ARG A 21 -10.40 4.88 4.52
C ARG A 21 -9.28 3.99 5.08
N ALA A 22 -8.49 3.36 4.21
CA ALA A 22 -7.37 2.52 4.61
C ALA A 22 -6.33 3.27 5.44
N VAL A 23 -5.96 4.49 5.05
CA VAL A 23 -5.05 5.35 5.83
C VAL A 23 -5.53 5.54 7.28
N ARG A 24 -6.83 5.79 7.47
CA ARG A 24 -7.41 5.99 8.81
C ARG A 24 -7.47 4.70 9.63
N LEU A 25 -7.59 3.56 8.98
CA LEU A 25 -7.72 2.25 9.64
C LEU A 25 -6.41 1.50 9.79
N LEU A 26 -5.31 1.99 9.21
CA LEU A 26 -4.05 1.24 9.13
C LEU A 26 -3.56 0.74 10.51
N HIS A 27 -3.73 1.57 11.54
CA HIS A 27 -3.37 1.28 12.92
C HIS A 27 -4.55 0.78 13.78
N SER A 28 -5.75 0.64 13.21
CA SER A 28 -6.95 0.19 13.91
C SER A 28 -7.15 -1.32 13.74
N ASP A 29 -7.69 -1.98 14.76
CA ASP A 29 -8.06 -3.39 14.72
C ASP A 29 -9.25 -3.64 13.77
N GLY A 30 -10.10 -2.64 13.55
CA GLY A 30 -11.25 -2.73 12.62
C GLY A 30 -10.88 -2.76 11.12
N PHE A 31 -9.59 -2.79 10.79
CA PHE A 31 -9.15 -2.90 9.40
C PHE A 31 -9.51 -4.24 8.77
N ALA A 32 -9.39 -5.34 9.53
CA ALA A 32 -9.63 -6.68 8.99
C ALA A 32 -11.09 -6.83 8.52
N ASP A 33 -12.04 -6.46 9.37
CA ASP A 33 -13.48 -6.47 9.07
C ASP A 33 -13.81 -5.56 7.88
N TRP A 34 -13.22 -4.36 7.86
CA TRP A 34 -13.38 -3.43 6.75
C TRP A 34 -12.82 -4.00 5.44
N ALA A 35 -11.64 -4.61 5.47
CA ALA A 35 -11.02 -5.19 4.28
C ALA A 35 -11.84 -6.38 3.75
N ALA A 36 -12.40 -7.22 4.63
CA ALA A 36 -13.30 -8.29 4.24
C ALA A 36 -14.57 -7.76 3.56
N ALA A 37 -15.22 -6.75 4.16
CA ALA A 37 -16.40 -6.11 3.56
C ALA A 37 -16.08 -5.45 2.20
N MET A 38 -14.92 -4.78 2.10
CA MET A 38 -14.48 -4.15 0.85
C MET A 38 -14.12 -5.17 -0.22
N SER A 39 -13.59 -6.33 0.13
CA SER A 39 -13.28 -7.41 -0.83
C SER A 39 -14.54 -7.80 -1.62
N ALA A 40 -15.67 -7.96 -0.93
CA ALA A 40 -16.95 -8.21 -1.57
C ALA A 40 -17.44 -7.02 -2.42
N ALA A 41 -17.30 -5.79 -1.92
CA ALA A 41 -17.76 -4.59 -2.61
C ALA A 41 -16.97 -4.25 -3.89
N VAL A 42 -15.70 -4.64 -3.95
CA VAL A 42 -14.83 -4.43 -5.14
C VAL A 42 -14.70 -5.67 -6.01
N ALA A 43 -15.49 -6.71 -5.75
CA ALA A 43 -15.55 -7.89 -6.61
C ALA A 43 -15.88 -7.48 -8.05
N GLY A 44 -15.10 -7.97 -9.02
CA GLY A 44 -15.22 -7.59 -10.43
C GLY A 44 -14.51 -6.28 -10.82
N ARG A 45 -13.95 -5.52 -9.86
CA ARG A 45 -13.15 -4.31 -10.13
C ARG A 45 -11.67 -4.60 -9.89
N ALA A 46 -10.99 -5.11 -10.92
CA ALA A 46 -9.63 -5.65 -10.79
C ALA A 46 -8.62 -4.67 -10.18
N PHE A 47 -8.68 -3.39 -10.56
CA PHE A 47 -7.75 -2.37 -10.02
C PHE A 47 -8.06 -2.06 -8.55
N ALA A 48 -9.34 -1.87 -8.19
CA ALA A 48 -9.74 -1.65 -6.80
C ALA A 48 -9.44 -2.86 -5.89
N ALA A 49 -9.66 -4.08 -6.39
CA ALA A 49 -9.31 -5.31 -5.69
C ALA A 49 -7.79 -5.45 -5.50
N GLY A 50 -7.00 -5.11 -6.53
CA GLY A 50 -5.54 -5.03 -6.43
C GLY A 50 -5.09 -4.02 -5.38
N ARG A 51 -5.66 -2.82 -5.41
CA ARG A 51 -5.38 -1.77 -4.43
C ARG A 51 -5.71 -2.21 -3.00
N LEU A 52 -6.83 -2.90 -2.79
CA LEU A 52 -7.20 -3.43 -1.47
C LEU A 52 -6.15 -4.42 -0.95
N ARG A 53 -5.70 -5.35 -1.79
CA ARG A 53 -4.64 -6.32 -1.42
C ARG A 53 -3.35 -5.63 -1.03
N GLU A 54 -2.96 -4.59 -1.76
CA GLU A 54 -1.76 -3.80 -1.42
C GLU A 54 -1.92 -3.06 -0.08
N TRP A 55 -3.12 -2.59 0.25
CA TRP A 55 -3.38 -2.02 1.59
C TRP A 55 -3.29 -3.05 2.71
N VAL A 56 -3.75 -4.29 2.48
CA VAL A 56 -3.59 -5.40 3.44
C VAL A 56 -2.11 -5.69 3.67
N LEU A 57 -1.32 -5.78 2.59
CA LEU A 57 0.13 -5.95 2.68
C LEU A 57 0.80 -4.79 3.44
N LEU A 58 0.44 -3.54 3.12
CA LEU A 58 0.96 -2.35 3.81
C LEU A 58 0.65 -2.37 5.30
N LYS A 59 -0.56 -2.81 5.69
CA LYS A 59 -0.91 -2.96 7.11
C LYS A 59 0.03 -3.95 7.78
N ALA A 60 0.19 -5.15 7.23
CA ALA A 60 1.04 -6.18 7.82
C ALA A 60 2.48 -5.67 8.02
N VAL A 61 3.04 -5.03 6.98
CA VAL A 61 4.38 -4.42 7.04
C VAL A 61 4.46 -3.34 8.10
N VAL A 62 3.51 -2.39 8.15
CA VAL A 62 3.52 -1.27 9.12
C VAL A 62 3.32 -1.74 10.56
N ARG A 63 2.57 -2.83 10.76
CA ARG A 63 2.33 -3.40 12.09
C ARG A 63 3.44 -4.36 12.54
N GLY A 64 4.40 -4.69 11.67
CA GLY A 64 5.39 -5.72 11.96
C GLY A 64 4.79 -7.12 12.07
N GLU A 65 3.60 -7.33 11.50
CA GLU A 65 2.97 -8.65 11.37
C GLU A 65 3.69 -9.44 10.26
N PRO A 66 3.51 -10.77 10.15
CA PRO A 66 4.09 -11.53 9.05
C PRO A 66 3.66 -10.98 7.68
N TRP A 67 4.63 -10.64 6.82
CA TRP A 67 4.39 -10.13 5.47
C TRP A 67 5.32 -10.85 4.47
N SER A 68 4.87 -10.96 3.21
CA SER A 68 5.65 -11.61 2.16
C SER A 68 6.63 -10.63 1.51
N ALA A 69 7.93 -10.95 1.60
CA ALA A 69 8.97 -10.20 0.91
C ALA A 69 8.80 -10.23 -0.61
N GLU A 70 8.38 -11.38 -1.15
CA GLU A 70 8.12 -11.50 -2.58
C GLU A 70 6.96 -10.60 -3.02
N GLU A 71 5.86 -10.59 -2.27
CA GLU A 71 4.70 -9.75 -2.59
C GLU A 71 5.07 -8.26 -2.53
N LEU A 72 5.83 -7.83 -1.51
CA LEU A 72 6.27 -6.43 -1.41
C LEU A 72 7.22 -6.04 -2.55
N ALA A 73 8.13 -6.93 -2.96
CA ALA A 73 9.04 -6.70 -4.07
C ALA A 73 8.31 -6.61 -5.44
N ARG A 74 7.20 -7.36 -5.61
CA ARG A 74 6.40 -7.35 -6.84
C ARG A 74 5.24 -6.35 -6.84
N ALA A 75 4.89 -5.78 -5.69
CA ALA A 75 3.80 -4.81 -5.52
C ALA A 75 3.97 -3.58 -6.43
N SER A 76 2.88 -2.86 -6.70
CA SER A 76 2.89 -1.68 -7.57
C SER A 76 3.84 -0.58 -7.06
N ASP A 77 4.26 0.32 -7.97
CA ASP A 77 5.06 1.49 -7.57
C ASP A 77 4.34 2.34 -6.51
N TRP A 78 3.00 2.44 -6.58
CA TRP A 78 2.21 3.12 -5.56
C TRP A 78 2.37 2.46 -4.19
N CYS A 79 2.27 1.12 -4.11
CA CYS A 79 2.39 0.38 -2.86
C CYS A 79 3.80 0.53 -2.28
N GLN A 80 4.84 0.30 -3.09
CA GLN A 80 6.22 0.39 -2.63
C GLN A 80 6.59 1.81 -2.19
N ARG A 81 6.15 2.84 -2.91
CA ARG A 81 6.34 4.23 -2.51
C ARG A 81 5.58 4.59 -1.24
N THR A 82 4.37 4.04 -1.05
CA THR A 82 3.60 4.20 0.19
C THR A 82 4.34 3.55 1.36
N ALA A 83 4.86 2.32 1.20
CA ALA A 83 5.67 1.66 2.22
C ALA A 83 6.89 2.50 2.63
N VAL A 84 7.64 3.04 1.65
CA VAL A 84 8.79 3.93 1.92
C VAL A 84 8.39 5.21 2.66
N ARG A 85 7.13 5.66 2.61
CA ARG A 85 6.65 6.86 3.32
C ARG A 85 6.05 6.54 4.69
N SER A 86 5.68 5.29 4.93
CA SER A 86 5.07 4.82 6.18
C SER A 86 6.11 4.46 7.26
N PRO A 87 5.74 4.35 8.54
CA PRO A 87 6.63 3.86 9.59
C PRO A 87 6.79 2.32 9.52
N VAL A 88 7.44 1.85 8.46
CA VAL A 88 7.73 0.42 8.22
C VAL A 88 9.03 0.01 8.91
N PRO A 89 9.20 -1.28 9.25
CA PRO A 89 10.41 -1.75 9.92
C PRO A 89 11.62 -1.77 8.97
N PRO A 90 12.86 -1.74 9.50
CA PRO A 90 14.08 -1.60 8.70
C PRO A 90 14.24 -2.67 7.62
N GLU A 91 13.85 -3.92 7.89
CA GLU A 91 13.93 -5.04 6.94
C GLU A 91 13.12 -4.78 5.66
N ALA A 92 11.97 -4.10 5.76
CA ALA A 92 11.17 -3.73 4.60
C ALA A 92 11.88 -2.64 3.78
N LEU A 93 12.56 -1.69 4.44
CA LEU A 93 13.37 -0.68 3.76
C LEU A 93 14.61 -1.29 3.09
N VAL A 94 15.26 -2.28 3.71
CA VAL A 94 16.39 -3.01 3.12
C VAL A 94 15.96 -3.71 1.85
N LEU A 95 14.84 -4.45 1.90
CA LEU A 95 14.27 -5.11 0.74
C LEU A 95 13.97 -4.10 -0.38
N LEU A 96 13.28 -3.00 -0.06
CA LEU A 96 12.91 -2.01 -1.07
C LEU A 96 14.12 -1.24 -1.61
N ALA A 97 15.19 -1.05 -0.85
CA ALA A 97 16.42 -0.44 -1.34
C ALA A 97 17.10 -1.31 -2.43
N GLY A 98 17.03 -2.64 -2.29
CA GLY A 98 17.62 -3.58 -3.25
C GLY A 98 16.71 -3.92 -4.42
N ALA A 99 15.43 -4.17 -4.17
CA ALA A 99 14.54 -4.87 -5.11
C ALA A 99 13.34 -4.04 -5.60
N ALA A 100 13.15 -2.79 -5.13
CA ALA A 100 12.00 -2.01 -5.56
C ALA A 100 12.02 -1.70 -7.07
N ARG A 101 10.82 -1.59 -7.64
CA ARG A 101 10.57 -1.47 -9.08
C ARG A 101 11.20 -0.22 -9.69
N THR A 102 11.24 0.88 -8.93
CA THR A 102 11.74 2.16 -9.43
C THR A 102 12.97 2.61 -8.66
N ARG A 103 13.88 3.30 -9.37
CA ARG A 103 15.07 3.90 -8.76
C ARG A 103 14.71 4.92 -7.67
N LEU A 104 13.59 5.62 -7.84
CA LEU A 104 13.09 6.57 -6.85
C LEU A 104 12.78 5.89 -5.52
N VAL A 105 12.05 4.76 -5.56
CA VAL A 105 11.72 4.00 -4.35
C VAL A 105 12.98 3.41 -3.71
N ARG A 106 13.87 2.81 -4.51
CA ARG A 106 15.15 2.27 -4.01
C ARG A 106 15.97 3.31 -3.26
N ASN A 107 16.16 4.47 -3.89
CA ASN A 107 16.92 5.58 -3.30
C ASN A 107 16.24 6.15 -2.05
N GLY A 108 14.90 6.26 -2.07
CA GLY A 108 14.12 6.71 -0.91
C GLY A 108 14.28 5.78 0.29
N ALA A 109 14.20 4.46 0.06
CA ALA A 109 14.41 3.47 1.11
C ALA A 109 15.83 3.52 1.69
N ALA A 110 16.85 3.54 0.82
CA ALA A 110 18.25 3.66 1.23
C ALA A 110 18.52 4.95 2.03
N GLN A 111 17.91 6.07 1.63
CA GLN A 111 18.03 7.33 2.36
C GLN A 111 17.39 7.27 3.76
N ARG A 112 16.27 6.57 3.92
CA ARG A 112 15.65 6.38 5.24
C ARG A 112 16.52 5.52 6.16
N LEU A 113 17.09 4.43 5.64
CA LEU A 113 18.03 3.59 6.40
C LEU A 113 19.22 4.40 6.92
N ARG A 114 19.85 5.20 6.04
CA ARG A 114 20.97 6.08 6.44
C ARG A 114 20.59 7.06 7.55
N ARG A 115 19.38 7.63 7.51
CA ARG A 115 18.90 8.55 8.55
C ARG A 115 18.65 7.85 9.87
N ALA A 116 18.11 6.64 9.84
CA ALA A 116 17.90 5.84 11.06
C ALA A 116 19.23 5.51 11.74
N SER A 117 20.24 5.08 10.97
CA SER A 117 21.59 4.79 11.50
C SER A 117 22.36 6.01 12.01
N ALA A 118 22.01 7.22 11.58
CA ALA A 118 22.65 8.45 12.05
C ALA A 118 22.01 9.01 13.34
N THR A 119 20.86 8.47 13.75
CA THR A 119 20.11 8.90 14.94
C THR A 119 20.27 7.91 16.12
N ALA A 120 20.85 6.74 15.86
CA ALA A 120 21.16 5.69 16.83
C ALA A 120 22.59 5.85 17.35
#